data_AF-A0A526YPA0-F1
#
_entry.id   AF-A0A526YPA0-F1
#
_cell.length_a   1.000
_cell.length_b   1.000
_cell.length_c   1.000
_cell.angle_alpha   90.00
_cell.angle_beta   90.00
_cell.angle_gamma   90.00
#
_symmetry.space_group_name_H-M   'P 1'
#
loop_
_entity.id
_entity.type
_entity.pdbx_description
1 polymer ?
#
loop_
_entity_poly.entity_id
_entity_poly.type
_entity_poly.pdbx_seq_one_letter_code
_entity_poly.pdbx_strand_id
1 'polypeptide(L)' 'PDVSPFFHRALRVKVMGHDATCHTGRRSCFYRTVGLIDGKGTLANDGSKPLFDTQETYRKPHEPSI' A
#
# COMPACT_ATOMS: atom_id res chain seq x y z
N PRO A 1 -18.85 3.76 -28.71
CA PRO A 1 -18.77 4.55 -27.46
C PRO A 1 -17.50 5.41 -27.53
N ASP A 2 -17.70 6.66 -27.91
CA ASP A 2 -16.69 7.67 -28.21
C ASP A 2 -15.79 7.93 -27.00
N VAL A 3 -14.53 7.50 -27.06
CA VAL A 3 -13.51 7.84 -26.05
C VAL A 3 -12.84 9.14 -26.49
N SER A 4 -13.37 10.25 -25.99
CA SER A 4 -12.89 11.62 -26.22
C SER A 4 -11.35 11.73 -26.13
N PRO A 5 -10.66 12.38 -27.09
CA PRO A 5 -9.21 12.38 -27.19
C PRO A 5 -8.48 13.27 -26.15
N PHE A 6 -9.22 13.97 -25.27
CA PHE A 6 -8.65 14.99 -24.37
C PHE A 6 -8.31 14.52 -22.94
N PHE A 7 -8.50 13.24 -22.59
CA PHE A 7 -8.36 12.73 -21.21
C PHE A 7 -7.12 11.85 -20.93
N HIS A 8 -5.98 12.11 -21.59
CA HIS A 8 -4.76 11.28 -21.43
C HIS A 8 -3.58 12.02 -20.77
N ARG A 9 -3.82 12.98 -19.86
CA ARG A 9 -2.75 13.59 -19.05
C ARG A 9 -2.51 12.84 -17.74
N ALA A 10 -2.45 11.52 -17.81
CA ALA A 10 -2.09 10.68 -16.67
C ALA A 10 -0.74 10.01 -16.96
N LEU A 11 0.26 10.29 -16.13
CA LEU A 11 1.53 9.58 -16.21
C LEU A 11 1.44 8.30 -15.39
N ARG A 12 1.47 7.15 -16.07
CA ARG A 12 1.58 5.85 -15.44
C ARG A 12 3.05 5.43 -15.41
N VAL A 13 3.58 5.21 -14.20
CA VAL A 13 4.97 4.81 -13.99
C VAL A 13 5.06 3.33 -13.60
N LYS A 14 6.10 2.64 -14.07
CA LYS A 14 6.52 1.35 -13.53
C LYS A 14 7.63 1.62 -12.51
N VAL A 15 7.46 1.14 -11.30
CA VAL A 15 8.44 1.26 -10.22
C VAL A 15 9.27 -0.02 -10.13
N MET A 16 10.53 0.10 -9.68
CA MET A 16 11.48 -0.99 -9.43
C MET A 16 12.01 -0.88 -7.99
N GLY A 17 12.50 -1.96 -7.39
CA GLY A 17 13.05 -1.98 -6.02
C GLY A 17 12.54 -3.19 -5.23
N HIS A 18 12.38 -3.06 -3.91
CA HIS A 18 11.73 -4.09 -3.07
C HIS A 18 10.21 -4.19 -3.27
N ASP A 19 9.66 -3.56 -4.32
CA ASP A 19 8.25 -3.48 -4.69
C ASP A 19 7.27 -2.97 -3.61
N ALA A 20 7.72 -2.74 -2.37
CA ALA A 20 6.93 -2.16 -1.29
C ALA A 20 6.81 -0.64 -1.46
N THR A 21 5.61 -0.18 -1.82
CA THR A 21 5.31 1.25 -1.96
C THR A 21 4.50 1.80 -0.78
N CYS A 22 4.14 0.94 0.18
CA CYS A 22 3.44 1.33 1.40
C CYS A 22 4.41 1.28 2.59
N HIS A 23 4.30 2.25 3.52
CA HIS A 23 5.08 2.29 4.76
C HIS A 23 4.81 1.10 5.71
N THR A 24 3.81 0.27 5.43
CA THR A 24 3.54 -0.98 6.16
C THR A 24 4.37 -2.16 5.65
N GLY A 25 5.25 -1.93 4.67
CA GLY A 25 6.01 -2.98 4.01
C GLY A 25 5.28 -3.63 2.83
N ARG A 26 4.04 -3.24 2.52
CA ARG A 26 3.24 -3.88 1.46
C ARG A 26 3.49 -3.29 0.09
N ARG A 27 3.24 -4.10 -0.94
CA ARG A 27 3.41 -3.71 -2.35
C ARG A 27 2.62 -2.46 -2.74
N SER A 28 1.40 -2.33 -2.22
CA SER A 28 0.47 -1.24 -2.52
C SER A 28 -0.18 -0.74 -1.24
N CYS A 29 -0.55 0.54 -1.21
CA CYS A 29 -1.42 1.08 -0.15
C CYS A 29 -2.82 0.48 -0.18
N PHE A 30 -3.28 -0.02 -1.34
CA PHE A 30 -4.58 -0.66 -1.51
C PHE A 30 -4.54 -2.15 -1.14
N TYR A 31 -4.08 -2.46 0.08
CA TYR A 31 -3.94 -3.84 0.57
C TYR A 31 -5.16 -4.35 1.35
N ARG A 32 -6.22 -3.55 1.40
CA ARG A 32 -7.49 -3.88 2.07
C ARG A 32 -8.63 -3.85 1.08
N THR A 33 -9.55 -4.78 1.24
CA THR A 33 -10.76 -4.91 0.44
C THR A 33 -11.99 -4.61 1.28
N VAL A 34 -12.99 -4.00 0.65
CA VAL A 34 -14.31 -3.79 1.26
C VAL A 34 -15.12 -5.08 1.12
N GLY A 35 -15.75 -5.50 2.21
CA GLY A 35 -16.65 -6.65 2.25
C GLY A 35 -17.91 -6.33 3.04
N LEU A 36 -18.86 -7.27 3.02
CA LEU A 36 -20.09 -7.19 3.80
C LEU A 36 -20.19 -8.44 4.69
N ILE A 37 -20.33 -8.25 6.00
CA ILE A 37 -20.55 -9.33 6.96
C ILE A 37 -21.79 -8.95 7.78
N ASP A 38 -22.80 -9.82 7.79
CA ASP A 38 -24.07 -9.60 8.50
C ASP A 38 -24.73 -8.25 8.19
N GLY A 39 -24.71 -7.85 6.91
CA GLY A 39 -25.27 -6.58 6.46
C GLY A 39 -24.45 -5.33 6.84
N LYS A 40 -23.27 -5.50 7.45
CA LYS A 40 -22.37 -4.40 7.84
C LYS A 40 -21.15 -4.35 6.93
N GLY A 41 -20.78 -3.14 6.51
CA GLY A 41 -19.55 -2.90 5.76
C GLY A 41 -18.33 -3.22 6.62
N THR A 42 -17.41 -4.01 6.07
CA THR A 42 -16.17 -4.43 6.73
C THR A 42 -14.98 -4.22 5.81
N LEU A 43 -13.79 -4.22 6.39
CA LEU A 43 -12.53 -4.16 5.67
C LEU A 43 -11.69 -5.37 6.02
N ALA A 44 -11.31 -6.16 5.01
CA ALA A 44 -10.42 -7.30 5.17
C ALA A 44 -9.06 -7.02 4.52
N ASN A 45 -7.99 -7.65 5.00
CA ASN A 45 -6.73 -7.64 4.27
C ASN A 45 -6.85 -8.51 3.01
N ASP A 46 -6.11 -8.15 1.98
CA ASP A 46 -6.01 -8.89 0.72
C ASP A 46 -5.12 -10.16 0.81
N GLY A 47 -4.63 -10.50 2.00
CA GLY A 47 -3.75 -11.65 2.23
C GLY A 47 -2.28 -11.43 1.82
N SER A 48 -1.93 -10.26 1.28
CA SER A 48 -0.53 -9.93 0.97
C SER A 48 0.33 -9.93 2.25
N LYS A 49 1.64 -10.17 2.09
CA LYS A 49 2.61 -10.08 3.19
C LYS A 49 3.46 -8.83 3.03
N PRO A 50 3.95 -8.23 4.13
CA PRO A 50 5.02 -7.24 4.05
C PRO A 50 6.23 -7.83 3.33
N LEU A 51 6.88 -7.01 2.49
CA LEU A 51 8.08 -7.35 1.72
C LEU A 51 9.36 -6.95 2.47
N PHE A 52 9.24 -6.17 3.55
CA PHE A 52 10.33 -5.84 4.46
C PHE A 52 9.85 -5.75 5.90
N ASP A 53 10.78 -5.87 6.86
CA ASP A 53 10.52 -5.69 8.27
C ASP A 53 10.44 -4.19 8.61
N THR A 54 9.25 -3.73 9.00
CA THR A 54 9.00 -2.33 9.32
C THR A 54 9.63 -1.90 10.64
N GLN A 55 9.78 -2.82 11.61
CA GLN A 55 10.39 -2.52 12.90
C GLN A 55 11.89 -2.34 12.77
N GLU A 56 12.54 -3.17 11.96
CA GLU A 56 13.96 -3.00 11.63
C GLU A 56 14.18 -1.71 10.83
N THR A 57 13.36 -1.49 9.78
CA THR A 57 13.56 -0.38 8.84
C THR A 57 13.28 1.00 9.45
N TYR A 58 12.26 1.11 10.31
CA TYR A 58 11.84 2.39 10.89
C TYR A 58 12.23 2.57 12.35
N ARG A 59 13.11 1.70 12.89
CA ARG A 59 13.56 1.82 14.28
C ARG A 59 14.14 3.21 14.52
N LYS A 60 13.58 3.95 15.48
CA LYS A 60 14.24 5.17 15.98
C LYS A 60 15.55 4.77 16.68
N PRO A 61 16.65 5.52 16.52
CA PRO A 61 17.82 5.33 17.36
C PRO A 61 17.40 5.37 18.82
N HIS A 62 17.84 4.38 19.60
CA HIS A 62 17.73 4.45 21.05
C HIS A 62 18.67 5.56 21.51
N GLU A 63 18.13 6.72 21.86
CA GLU A 63 18.87 7.73 22.59
C GLU A 63 19.23 7.11 23.94
N PRO A 64 20.52 6.91 24.27
CA PRO A 64 20.88 6.45 25.60
C PRO A 64 20.46 7.54 26.57
N SER A 65 19.60 7.19 27.52
CA SER A 65 19.32 8.02 28.69
C SER A 65 20.64 8.34 29.39
N ILE A 66 21.15 9.54 29.16
CA ILE A 66 22.16 10.19 30.01
C ILE A 66 21.49 10.48 31.36
#